data_AF-A0A6M0FN64-F1
#
_entry.id   AF-A0A6M0FN64-F1
#
_cell.length_a   1.000
_cell.length_b   1.000
_cell.length_c   1.000
_cell.angle_alpha   90.00
_cell.angle_beta   90.00
_cell.angle_gamma   90.00
#
_symmetry.space_group_name_H-M   'P 1'
#
loop_
_entity.id
_entity.type
_entity.pdbx_description
1 polymer ?
#
loop_
_entity_poly.entity_id
_entity_poly.type
_entity_poly.pdbx_seq_one_letter_code
_entity_poly.pdbx_strand_id
1 'polypeptide(L)' 'MKILPRIFSLTLLSLALTNCSVSPEKIKSSIVIISNKSGHGTGFFVPGKPGVCSVLTAAHVLKGK' A
#
# COMPACT_ATOMS: atom_id res chain seq x y z
N MET A 1 -39.47 -17.19 -10.47
CA MET A 1 -38.04 -17.50 -10.61
C MET A 1 -37.26 -16.22 -10.97
N LYS A 2 -36.90 -15.38 -10.00
CA LYS A 2 -36.08 -14.15 -10.24
C LYS A 2 -34.92 -14.00 -9.26
N ILE A 3 -34.73 -14.98 -8.36
CA ILE A 3 -33.77 -14.94 -7.25
C ILE A 3 -32.40 -15.48 -7.68
N LEU A 4 -32.39 -16.49 -8.56
CA LEU A 4 -31.16 -17.11 -9.06
C LEU A 4 -30.18 -16.13 -9.74
N PRO A 5 -30.61 -15.20 -10.63
CA PRO A 5 -29.68 -14.25 -11.23
C PRO A 5 -29.15 -13.20 -10.23
N ARG A 6 -29.92 -12.88 -9.18
CA ARG A 6 -29.48 -11.94 -8.13
C ARG A 6 -28.37 -12.54 -7.27
N ILE A 7 -28.51 -13.79 -6.85
CA ILE A 7 -27.48 -14.48 -6.04
C ILE A 7 -26.18 -14.59 -6.83
N PHE A 8 -26.25 -14.94 -8.12
CA PHE A 8 -25.07 -15.03 -8.99
C PHE A 8 -24.37 -13.68 -9.20
N SER A 9 -25.13 -12.58 -9.30
CA SER A 9 -24.54 -11.24 -9.40
C SER A 9 -23.85 -10.80 -8.11
N LEU A 10 -24.41 -11.17 -6.95
CA LEU A 10 -23.83 -10.83 -5.64
C LEU A 10 -22.55 -11.62 -5.36
N THR A 11 -22.47 -12.88 -5.76
CA THR A 11 -21.24 -13.68 -5.59
C THR A 11 -20.10 -13.19 -6.47
N LEU A 12 -20.38 -12.81 -7.72
CA LEU A 12 -19.36 -12.20 -8.60
C LEU A 12 -18.82 -10.87 -8.06
N LEU A 13 -19.70 -10.04 -7.51
CA LEU A 13 -19.28 -8.77 -6.91
C LEU A 13 -18.37 -9.00 -5.69
N SER A 14 -18.76 -9.91 -4.79
CA SER A 14 -17.93 -10.28 -3.64
C SER A 14 -16.57 -10.85 -4.04
N LEU A 15 -16.51 -11.63 -5.13
CA LEU A 15 -15.25 -12.20 -5.63
C LEU A 15 -14.35 -11.14 -6.31
N ALA A 16 -14.94 -10.10 -6.90
CA ALA A 16 -14.18 -8.97 -7.43
C ALA A 16 -13.58 -8.11 -6.31
N LEU A 17 -14.28 -7.93 -5.19
CA LEU A 17 -13.76 -7.15 -4.05
C LEU A 17 -12.66 -7.88 -3.26
N THR A 18 -12.59 -9.21 -3.28
CA THR A 18 -11.57 -9.98 -2.55
C THR A 18 -10.23 -10.10 -3.28
N ASN A 19 -10.13 -9.68 -4.54
CA ASN A 19 -8.88 -9.69 -5.31
C ASN A 19 -7.95 -8.48 -5.06
N CYS A 20 -8.26 -7.62 -4.08
CA CYS A 20 -7.38 -6.51 -3.68
C CYS A 20 -6.20 -6.94 -2.78
N SER A 21 -5.83 -8.24 -2.76
CA SER A 21 -4.69 -8.70 -1.99
C SER A 21 -3.40 -8.40 -2.75
N VAL A 22 -2.80 -7.24 -2.45
CA VAL A 22 -1.42 -6.95 -2.88
C VAL A 22 -0.50 -7.96 -2.20
N SER A 23 0.32 -8.68 -2.99
CA SER A 23 1.26 -9.67 -2.45
C SER A 23 2.10 -9.06 -1.32
N PRO A 24 2.19 -9.71 -0.14
CA PRO A 24 3.02 -9.26 0.97
C PRO A 24 4.48 -9.01 0.58
N GLU A 25 5.01 -9.77 -0.39
CA GLU A 25 6.38 -9.60 -0.90
C GLU A 25 6.56 -8.27 -1.63
N LYS A 26 5.54 -7.86 -2.40
CA LYS A 26 5.51 -6.57 -3.12
C LYS A 26 5.40 -5.40 -2.15
N ILE A 27 4.73 -5.59 -1.01
CA ILE A 27 4.66 -4.58 0.05
C ILE A 27 6.01 -4.49 0.76
N LYS A 28 6.61 -5.63 1.13
CA LYS A 28 7.91 -5.68 1.82
C LYS A 28 9.03 -5.02 1.00
N SER A 29 9.07 -5.23 -0.32
CA SER A 29 10.09 -4.63 -1.18
C SER A 29 9.94 -3.12 -1.38
N SER A 30 8.78 -2.55 -1.05
CA SER A 30 8.53 -1.10 -1.12
C SER A 30 8.89 -0.36 0.17
N ILE A 31 9.02 -1.07 1.30
CA ILE A 31 9.32 -0.46 2.61
C ILE A 31 10.82 -0.19 2.73
N VAL A 32 11.17 1.00 3.19
CA VAL A 32 12.55 1.40 3.54
C VAL A 32 12.66 1.83 4.99
N ILE A 33 13.83 1.57 5.57
CA ILE A 33 14.21 2.08 6.89
C ILE A 33 14.88 3.44 6.70
N ILE A 34 14.47 4.41 7.51
CA ILE A 34 15.03 5.76 7.55
C ILE A 34 15.70 5.93 8.92
N SER A 35 17.01 6.09 8.93
CA SER A 35 17.79 6.37 10.14
C SER A 35 18.45 7.74 10.03
N ASN A 36 18.22 8.61 11.01
CA ASN A 36 18.82 9.93 11.08
C ASN A 36 19.18 10.31 12.53
N LYS A 37 19.66 11.55 12.72
CA LYS A 37 20.04 12.07 14.04
C LYS A 37 18.89 12.11 15.05
N SER A 38 17.65 12.20 14.58
CA SER A 38 16.44 12.26 15.40
C SER A 38 15.86 10.89 15.75
N GLY A 39 16.39 9.80 15.16
CA GLY A 39 16.00 8.43 15.46
C GLY A 39 15.78 7.57 14.22
N HIS A 40 14.88 6.60 14.37
CA HIS A 40 14.53 5.62 13.34
C HIS A 40 13.07 5.77 12.92
N GLY A 41 12.79 5.57 11.64
CA GLY A 41 11.45 5.49 11.09
C GLY A 41 11.40 4.63 9.84
N THR A 42 10.23 4.56 9.23
CA THR A 42 10.00 3.82 7.99
C THR A 42 9.38 4.71 6.93
N GLY A 43 9.52 4.31 5.68
CA GLY A 43 8.84 4.94 4.56
C GLY A 43 8.55 3.92 3.46
N PHE A 44 7.88 4.38 2.42
CA PHE A 44 7.55 3.59 1.24
C PHE A 44 8.11 4.26 0.00
N PHE A 45 8.75 3.49 -0.88
CA PHE A 45 9.06 3.96 -2.23
C PHE A 45 7.78 4.28 -2.97
N VAL A 46 7.69 5.49 -3.50
CA VAL A 46 6.58 5.96 -4.33
C VAL A 46 7.09 6.46 -5.67
N PRO A 47 6.29 6.38 -6.74
CA PRO A 47 6.64 6.97 -8.02
C PRO A 47 6.99 8.46 -7.85
N GLY A 48 8.15 8.85 -8.35
CA GLY A 48 8.71 10.19 -8.22
C GLY A 48 9.22 10.74 -9.54
N LYS A 49 10.00 11.82 -9.47
CA LYS A 49 10.67 12.36 -10.66
C LYS A 49 11.69 11.33 -11.20
N PRO A 50 11.84 11.20 -12.53
CA PRO A 50 12.88 10.35 -13.11
C PRO A 50 14.27 10.68 -12.53
N GLY A 51 15.03 9.65 -12.16
CA GLY A 51 16.36 9.80 -11.55
C GLY A 51 16.36 10.16 -10.06
N VAL A 52 15.20 10.29 -9.41
CA VAL A 52 15.10 10.60 -7.98
C VAL A 52 14.28 9.55 -7.25
N CYS A 53 14.89 8.88 -6.26
CA CYS A 53 14.15 8.01 -5.34
C CYS A 53 13.26 8.86 -4.43
N SER A 54 11.94 8.68 -4.55
CA SER A 54 10.96 9.36 -3.70
C SER A 54 10.43 8.40 -2.64
N VAL A 55 10.49 8.84 -1.38
CA VAL A 55 10.06 8.06 -0.22
C VAL A 55 8.97 8.82 0.51
N LEU A 56 7.80 8.21 0.66
CA LEU A 56 6.72 8.71 1.50
C LEU A 56 6.97 8.26 2.95
N THR A 57 7.00 9.21 3.88
CA THR A 57 7.16 8.94 5.32
C THR A 57 6.41 9.98 6.14
N ALA A 58 6.28 9.74 7.45
CA ALA A 58 5.66 10.70 8.36
C ALA A 58 6.60 11.91 8.59
N ALA A 59 6.04 13.11 8.63
CA ALA A 59 6.82 14.34 8.75
C ALA A 59 7.73 14.39 10.01
N HIS A 60 7.28 13.81 11.12
CA HIS A 60 8.04 13.78 12.37
C HIS A 60 9.28 12.88 12.30
N VAL A 61 9.33 11.91 11.37
CA VAL A 61 10.52 11.07 11.15
C VAL A 61 11.69 11.93 10.65
N LEU A 62 11.42 12.98 9.88
CA LEU A 62 12.45 13.86 9.31
C LEU A 62 12.75 15.08 10.18
N LYS A 63 11.73 15.66 10.82
CA LYS A 63 11.87 16.94 11.53
C LYS A 63 12.40 16.81 12.96
N GLY A 64 12.47 15.59 13.51
CA GLY A 64 12.71 15.42 14.94
C GLY A 64 11.61 16.11 15.76
N LYS A 65 11.72 16.03 17.09
CA LYS A 65 10.98 16.95 17.97
C LYS A 65 11.74 18.27 18.08
#